data_AF-A0A0R3UAS8-F1
#
_entry.id   AF-A0A0R3UAS8-F1
#
_cell.length_a   1.000
_cell.length_b   1.000
_cell.length_c   1.000
_cell.angle_alpha   90.00
_cell.angle_beta   90.00
_cell.angle_gamma   90.00
#
_symmetry.space_group_name_H-M   'P 1'
#
loop_
_entity.id
_entity.type
_entity.pdbx_description
1 polymer ?
#
loop_
_entity_poly.entity_id
_entity_poly.type
_entity_poly.pdbx_seq_one_letter_code
_entity_poly.pdbx_strand_id
1 'polypeptide(L)'
;MTVFKVVNLVEVAASVTLLVIVMVVGAENCWNAGQCANPLFLAQSVLLFVAAIFLAVTTIIYLVSFYKHGFCLRVAYVLTGIVGVLCSLAGTAVMPYALGHQWTHWLATIAMTIALSFTINVIFAFPQKKS
;
A
#
# COMPACT_ATOMS: atom_id res chain seq x y z
N MET A 1 8.28 -17.53 15.98
CA MET A 1 7.47 -16.59 15.16
C MET A 1 6.76 -15.66 16.12
N THR A 2 7.05 -14.36 16.11
CA THR A 2 6.42 -13.40 17.03
C THR A 2 5.08 -12.95 16.46
N VAL A 3 4.04 -12.84 17.30
CA VAL A 3 2.68 -12.42 16.91
C VAL A 3 2.73 -11.13 16.06
N PHE A 4 3.57 -10.17 16.43
CA PHE A 4 3.79 -8.92 15.70
C PHE A 4 4.20 -9.09 14.22
N LYS A 5 5.02 -10.10 13.88
CA LYS A 5 5.39 -10.34 12.48
C LYS A 5 4.20 -10.83 11.65
N VAL A 6 3.32 -11.62 12.27
CA VAL A 6 2.11 -12.12 11.59
C VAL A 6 1.12 -10.99 11.39
N VAL A 7 0.93 -10.14 12.41
CA VAL A 7 0.07 -8.95 12.32
C VAL A 7 0.53 -8.04 11.18
N ASN A 8 1.83 -7.70 11.12
CA ASN A 8 2.39 -6.88 10.04
C ASN A 8 2.19 -7.50 8.65
N LEU A 9 2.30 -8.83 8.53
CA LEU A 9 2.04 -9.53 7.27
C LEU A 9 0.56 -9.41 6.84
N VAL A 10 -0.36 -9.55 7.80
CA VAL A 10 -1.80 -9.41 7.56
C VAL A 10 -2.14 -7.96 7.21
N GLU A 11 -1.54 -6.98 7.88
CA GLU A 11 -1.73 -5.55 7.58
C GLU A 11 -1.36 -5.23 6.13
N VAL A 12 -0.15 -5.60 5.70
CA VAL A 12 0.29 -5.29 4.32
C VAL A 12 -0.54 -6.05 3.28
N ALA A 13 -0.92 -7.31 3.55
CA ALA A 13 -1.78 -8.08 2.65
C ALA A 13 -3.21 -7.51 2.56
N ALA A 14 -3.77 -7.05 3.68
CA ALA A 14 -5.07 -6.40 3.73
C ALA A 14 -5.05 -5.08 2.93
N SER A 15 -3.99 -4.28 3.08
CA SER A 15 -3.81 -3.04 2.31
C SER A 15 -3.79 -3.31 0.80
N VAL A 16 -3.01 -4.31 0.35
CA VAL A 16 -2.98 -4.72 -1.07
C VAL A 16 -4.38 -5.11 -1.56
N THR A 17 -5.09 -5.91 -0.78
CA THR A 17 -6.43 -6.39 -1.14
C THR A 17 -7.42 -5.24 -1.28
N LEU A 18 -7.39 -4.29 -0.34
CA LEU A 18 -8.22 -3.07 -0.41
C LEU A 18 -7.90 -2.22 -1.64
N LEU A 19 -6.62 -2.04 -1.96
CA LEU A 19 -6.23 -1.32 -3.19
C LEU A 19 -6.73 -2.02 -4.46
N VAL A 20 -6.64 -3.35 -4.52
CA VAL A 20 -7.19 -4.13 -5.65
C VAL A 20 -8.70 -3.95 -5.76
N ILE A 21 -9.43 -3.99 -4.64
CA ILE A 21 -10.88 -3.73 -4.63
C ILE A 21 -11.19 -2.34 -5.18
N VAL A 22 -10.46 -1.31 -4.74
CA VAL A 22 -10.64 0.07 -5.25
C VAL A 22 -10.47 0.13 -6.77
N MET A 23 -9.49 -0.59 -7.32
CA MET A 23 -9.23 -0.60 -8.76
C MET A 23 -10.30 -1.35 -9.55
N VAL A 24 -10.87 -2.42 -8.99
CA VAL A 24 -11.89 -3.25 -9.64
C VAL A 24 -13.28 -2.61 -9.58
N VAL A 25 -13.64 -1.97 -8.46
CA VAL A 25 -14.96 -1.33 -8.30
C VAL A 25 -15.08 -0.05 -9.13
N GLY A 26 -13.96 0.63 -9.41
CA GLY A 26 -13.97 1.85 -10.23
C GLY A 26 -14.60 3.05 -9.52
N ALA A 27 -14.98 4.06 -10.30
CA ALA A 27 -15.64 5.29 -9.85
C ALA A 27 -17.00 5.43 -10.56
N GLU A 28 -17.93 6.22 -10.03
CA GLU A 28 -19.33 6.27 -10.52
C GLU A 28 -19.50 6.53 -12.03
N ASN A 29 -18.50 7.12 -12.68
CA ASN A 29 -18.53 7.45 -14.12
C ASN A 29 -17.65 6.53 -14.98
N CYS A 30 -17.07 5.47 -14.41
CA CYS A 30 -16.11 4.61 -15.10
C CYS A 30 -16.25 3.16 -14.64
N TRP A 31 -16.42 2.23 -15.57
CA TRP A 31 -16.45 0.80 -15.26
C TRP A 31 -15.17 0.33 -14.55
N ASN A 32 -14.02 0.91 -14.92
CA ASN A 32 -12.72 0.67 -14.30
C ASN A 32 -11.98 1.99 -14.07
N ALA A 33 -11.16 2.05 -13.02
CA ALA A 33 -10.38 3.25 -12.66
C ALA A 33 -9.41 3.71 -13.77
N GLY A 34 -8.99 2.80 -14.66
CA GLY A 34 -8.13 3.09 -15.82
C GLY A 34 -8.86 3.58 -17.08
N GLN A 35 -10.19 3.60 -17.11
CA GLN A 35 -11.00 4.01 -18.27
C GLN A 35 -11.63 5.40 -18.12
N CYS A 36 -11.31 6.12 -17.05
CA CYS A 36 -11.87 7.46 -16.83
C CYS A 36 -11.32 8.47 -17.84
N ALA A 37 -12.23 9.22 -18.47
CA ALA A 37 -11.90 10.29 -19.42
C ALA A 37 -11.19 11.49 -18.75
N ASN A 38 -11.36 11.66 -17.44
CA ASN A 38 -10.70 12.72 -16.68
C ASN A 38 -9.24 12.34 -16.38
N PRO A 39 -8.25 13.16 -16.80
CA PRO A 39 -6.83 12.85 -16.64
C PRO A 39 -6.39 12.73 -15.18
N LEU A 40 -7.06 13.44 -14.26
CA LEU A 40 -6.80 13.34 -12.82
C LEU A 40 -7.11 11.95 -12.24
N PHE A 41 -8.22 11.35 -12.70
CA PHE A 41 -8.65 10.01 -12.27
C PHE A 41 -7.75 8.92 -12.84
N LEU A 42 -7.30 9.12 -14.08
CA LEU A 42 -6.33 8.24 -14.72
C LEU A 42 -4.99 8.27 -13.96
N ALA A 43 -4.49 9.46 -13.60
CA ALA A 43 -3.26 9.59 -12.84
C ALA A 43 -3.37 8.95 -11.44
N GLN A 44 -4.50 9.15 -10.75
CA GLN A 44 -4.77 8.48 -9.48
C GLN A 44 -4.76 6.95 -9.64
N SER A 45 -5.51 6.42 -10.61
CA SER A 45 -5.65 4.97 -10.75
C SER A 45 -4.33 4.29 -11.09
N VAL A 46 -3.51 4.94 -11.91
CA VAL A 46 -2.13 4.51 -12.19
C VAL A 46 -1.29 4.53 -10.91
N LEU A 47 -1.35 5.59 -10.10
CA LEU A 47 -0.59 5.68 -8.84
C LEU A 47 -1.01 4.59 -7.83
N LEU A 48 -2.32 4.33 -7.70
CA LEU A 48 -2.84 3.27 -6.83
C LEU A 48 -2.47 1.87 -7.34
N PHE A 49 -2.44 1.67 -8.66
CA PHE A 49 -1.99 0.42 -9.28
C PHE A 49 -0.50 0.17 -9.03
N VAL A 50 0.33 1.18 -9.23
CA VAL A 50 1.76 1.12 -8.91
C VAL A 50 1.96 0.84 -7.41
N ALA A 51 1.20 1.51 -6.53
CA ALA A 51 1.23 1.26 -5.11
C ALA A 51 0.88 -0.20 -4.76
N ALA A 52 -0.18 -0.75 -5.36
CA ALA A 52 -0.59 -2.13 -5.15
C ALA A 52 0.50 -3.13 -5.56
N ILE A 53 1.18 -2.90 -6.68
CA ILE A 53 2.31 -3.73 -7.12
C ILE A 53 3.44 -3.70 -6.09
N PHE A 54 3.87 -2.51 -5.66
CA PHE A 54 4.96 -2.38 -4.70
C PHE A 54 4.61 -2.99 -3.33
N LEU A 55 3.38 -2.82 -2.87
CA LEU A 55 2.92 -3.44 -1.62
C LEU A 55 2.74 -4.95 -1.75
N ALA A 56 2.33 -5.48 -2.90
CA ALA A 56 2.29 -6.92 -3.16
C ALA A 56 3.70 -7.53 -3.14
N VAL A 57 4.65 -6.89 -3.83
CA VAL A 57 6.07 -7.27 -3.79
C VAL A 57 6.61 -7.22 -2.35
N THR A 58 6.28 -6.16 -1.61
CA THR A 58 6.63 -6.02 -0.20
C THR A 58 6.08 -7.17 0.65
N THR A 59 4.82 -7.56 0.43
CA THR A 59 4.17 -8.69 1.11
C THR A 59 4.94 -9.99 0.84
N ILE A 60 5.31 -10.25 -0.42
CA ILE A 60 6.06 -11.45 -0.81
C ILE A 60 7.46 -11.46 -0.16
N ILE A 61 8.20 -10.36 -0.26
CA ILE A 61 9.55 -10.26 0.34
C ILE A 61 9.47 -10.39 1.86
N TYR A 62 8.46 -9.78 2.49
CA TYR A 62 8.24 -9.88 3.93
C TYR A 62 7.91 -11.32 4.35
N LEU A 63 7.09 -12.04 3.58
CA LEU A 63 6.80 -13.47 3.79
C LEU A 63 8.08 -14.31 3.66
N VAL A 64 8.89 -14.09 2.63
CA VAL A 64 10.18 -14.79 2.45
C VAL A 64 11.12 -14.53 3.64
N SER A 65 11.04 -13.35 4.25
CA SER A 65 11.85 -13.00 5.42
C SER A 65 11.57 -13.87 6.66
N PHE A 66 10.46 -14.62 6.70
CA PHE A 66 10.18 -15.60 7.76
C PHE A 66 11.12 -16.81 7.67
N TYR A 67 11.50 -17.20 6.46
CA TYR A 67 12.31 -18.39 6.20
C TYR A 67 13.80 -18.06 6.04
N LYS A 68 14.12 -16.91 5.45
CA LYS A 68 15.51 -16.44 5.26
C LYS A 68 15.72 -15.10 5.94
N HIS A 69 16.63 -15.06 6.91
CA HIS A 69 17.07 -13.82 7.55
C HIS A 69 18.33 -13.28 6.86
N GLY A 70 18.15 -12.39 5.89
CA GLY A 70 19.22 -11.62 5.27
C GLY A 70 19.01 -10.12 5.45
N PHE A 71 20.08 -9.38 5.73
CA PHE A 71 20.03 -7.91 5.82
C PHE A 71 19.48 -7.27 4.53
N CYS A 72 19.88 -7.80 3.36
CA CYS A 72 19.37 -7.36 2.06
C CYS A 72 17.84 -7.53 1.93
N LEU A 73 17.28 -8.65 2.39
CA LEU A 73 15.83 -8.86 2.36
C LEU A 73 15.10 -7.84 3.24
N ARG A 74 15.70 -7.47 4.37
CA ARG A 74 15.14 -6.43 5.26
C ARG A 74 15.12 -5.06 4.62
N VAL A 75 16.22 -4.65 4.02
CA VAL A 75 16.30 -3.37 3.32
C VAL A 75 15.33 -3.36 2.12
N ALA A 76 15.23 -4.48 1.39
CA ALA A 76 14.34 -4.61 0.23
C ALA A 76 12.86 -4.40 0.59
N TYR A 77 12.31 -5.15 1.56
CA TYR A 77 10.89 -4.97 1.91
C TYR A 77 10.58 -3.59 2.51
N VAL A 78 11.55 -2.93 3.16
CA VAL A 78 11.35 -1.55 3.67
C VAL A 78 11.30 -0.57 2.51
N LEU A 79 12.26 -0.64 1.60
CA LEU A 79 12.31 0.27 0.45
C LEU A 79 11.07 0.11 -0.43
N THR A 80 10.71 -1.13 -0.77
CA THR A 80 9.50 -1.39 -1.57
C THR A 80 8.24 -0.97 -0.83
N GLY A 81 8.20 -1.15 0.50
CA GLY A 81 7.09 -0.71 1.35
C GLY A 81 6.92 0.80 1.35
N ILE A 82 8.01 1.55 1.57
CA ILE A 82 8.02 3.02 1.55
C ILE A 82 7.56 3.54 0.19
N VAL A 83 8.09 3.00 -0.91
CA VAL A 83 7.68 3.41 -2.27
C VAL A 83 6.19 3.13 -2.48
N GLY A 84 5.70 1.96 -2.09
CA GLY A 84 4.28 1.61 -2.17
C GLY A 84 3.39 2.57 -1.37
N VAL A 85 3.79 2.92 -0.15
CA VAL A 85 3.07 3.90 0.69
C VAL A 85 3.08 5.30 0.07
N LEU A 86 4.21 5.76 -0.46
CA LEU A 86 4.31 7.08 -1.10
C LEU A 86 3.45 7.17 -2.37
N CYS A 87 3.44 6.11 -3.19
CA CYS A 87 2.54 6.03 -4.34
C CYS A 87 1.07 6.01 -3.91
N SER A 88 0.75 5.28 -2.84
CA SER A 88 -0.62 5.23 -2.29
C SER A 88 -1.04 6.61 -1.76
N LEU A 89 -0.17 7.29 -1.02
CA LEU A 89 -0.38 8.65 -0.52
C LEU A 89 -0.58 9.65 -1.66
N ALA A 90 0.25 9.59 -2.70
CA ALA A 90 0.12 10.46 -3.87
C ALA A 90 -1.19 10.19 -4.61
N GLY A 91 -1.61 8.93 -4.75
CA GLY A 91 -2.88 8.56 -5.35
C GLY A 91 -4.10 8.96 -4.51
N THR A 92 -4.01 8.90 -3.18
CA THR A 92 -5.11 9.27 -2.29
C THR A 92 -5.19 10.77 -2.05
N ALA A 93 -4.09 11.51 -1.95
CA ALA A 93 -4.08 12.95 -1.69
C ALA A 93 -4.78 13.79 -2.76
N VAL A 94 -4.88 13.27 -3.98
CA VAL A 94 -5.46 13.98 -5.14
C VAL A 94 -6.99 14.06 -5.09
N MET A 95 -7.68 13.23 -4.29
CA MET A 95 -9.12 12.95 -4.49
C MET A 95 -10.14 13.23 -3.38
N PRO A 96 -9.85 13.18 -2.07
CA PRO A 96 -10.86 13.48 -1.06
C PRO A 96 -11.38 14.93 -1.18
N TYR A 97 -10.60 15.82 -1.79
CA TYR A 97 -11.02 17.20 -2.09
C TYR A 97 -11.92 17.32 -3.34
N ALA A 98 -11.85 16.37 -4.27
CA ALA A 98 -12.60 16.43 -5.52
C ALA A 98 -13.97 15.73 -5.43
N LEU A 99 -14.07 14.61 -4.68
CA LEU A 99 -15.28 13.77 -4.62
C LEU A 99 -15.46 13.10 -3.25
N GLY A 100 -15.72 13.90 -2.22
CA GLY A 100 -15.94 13.40 -0.85
C GLY A 100 -17.10 12.41 -0.67
N HIS A 101 -17.98 12.24 -1.65
CA HIS A 101 -19.14 11.34 -1.60
C HIS A 101 -18.87 9.91 -2.08
N GLN A 102 -17.75 9.63 -2.75
CA GLN A 102 -17.48 8.28 -3.26
C GLN A 102 -16.79 7.40 -2.22
N TRP A 103 -17.53 6.42 -1.71
CA TRP A 103 -17.07 5.49 -0.66
C TRP A 103 -15.84 4.67 -1.06
N THR A 104 -15.64 4.44 -2.36
CA THR A 104 -14.46 3.75 -2.90
C THR A 104 -13.16 4.51 -2.67
N HIS A 105 -13.18 5.85 -2.63
CA HIS A 105 -12.00 6.65 -2.29
C HIS A 105 -11.63 6.55 -0.81
N TRP A 106 -12.61 6.34 0.08
CA TRP A 106 -12.34 6.11 1.50
C TRP A 106 -11.62 4.78 1.74
N LEU A 107 -11.92 3.74 0.95
CA LEU A 107 -11.19 2.47 1.00
C LEU A 107 -9.72 2.63 0.64
N ALA A 108 -9.38 3.49 -0.33
CA ALA A 108 -7.99 3.77 -0.68
C ALA A 108 -7.23 4.45 0.47
N THR A 109 -7.88 5.40 1.15
CA THR A 109 -7.32 6.07 2.34
C THR A 109 -7.10 5.08 3.49
N ILE A 110 -8.05 4.18 3.73
CA ILE A 110 -7.90 3.11 4.74
C ILE A 110 -6.74 2.17 4.37
N ALA A 111 -6.62 1.79 3.10
CA ALA A 111 -5.51 0.96 2.64
C ALA A 111 -4.15 1.65 2.85
N MET A 112 -4.09 2.96 2.59
CA MET A 112 -2.91 3.79 2.79
C MET A 112 -2.50 3.89 4.27
N THR A 113 -3.45 4.10 5.18
CA THR A 113 -3.15 4.17 6.62
C THR A 113 -2.66 2.83 7.15
N ILE A 114 -3.24 1.72 6.72
CA ILE A 114 -2.77 0.37 7.09
C ILE A 114 -1.34 0.13 6.57
N ALA A 115 -1.05 0.48 5.32
CA ALA A 115 0.30 0.32 4.75
C ALA A 115 1.34 1.19 5.46
N LEU A 116 0.95 2.40 5.88
CA LEU A 116 1.80 3.30 6.64
C LEU A 116 2.10 2.73 8.04
N SER A 117 1.07 2.22 8.75
CA SER A 117 1.24 1.55 10.04
C SER A 117 2.20 0.37 9.96
N PHE A 118 2.03 -0.50 8.95
CA PHE A 118 2.96 -1.60 8.66
C PHE A 118 4.39 -1.08 8.49
N THR A 119 4.58 -0.07 7.65
CA THR A 119 5.91 0.47 7.32
C THR A 119 6.59 1.04 8.56
N ILE A 120 5.84 1.78 9.39
CA ILE A 120 6.31 2.32 10.68
C ILE A 120 6.71 1.19 11.62
N ASN A 121 5.83 0.20 11.84
CA ASN A 121 6.10 -0.95 12.72
C ASN A 121 7.36 -1.70 12.31
N VAL A 122 7.55 -1.90 11.01
CA VAL A 122 8.70 -2.63 10.47
C VAL A 122 9.99 -1.82 10.57
N ILE A 123 9.95 -0.50 10.39
CA ILE A 123 11.11 0.39 10.58
C ILE A 123 11.54 0.43 12.05
N PHE A 124 10.61 0.57 12.99
CA PHE A 124 10.93 0.58 14.42
C PHE A 124 11.45 -0.77 14.94
N ALA A 125 11.12 -1.87 14.26
CA ALA A 125 11.68 -3.18 14.56
C ALA A 125 13.14 -3.36 14.11
N PHE A 126 13.76 -2.37 13.46
CA PHE A 126 15.21 -2.41 13.21
C PHE A 126 15.97 -2.31 14.52
N PRO A 127 17.00 -3.16 14.73
CA PRO A 127 17.89 -2.98 15.87
C PRO A 127 18.57 -1.61 15.74
N GLN A 128 18.12 -0.67 16.57
CA GLN A 128 18.79 0.61 16.77
C GLN A 128 20.19 0.25 17.28
N LYS A 129 21.22 0.51 16.47
CA LYS A 129 22.60 0.42 16.94
C LYS A 129 22.69 1.43 18.08
N LYS A 130 22.74 0.96 19.33
CA LYS A 130 23.07 1.82 20.47
C LYS A 130 24.47 2.36 20.16
N SER A 131 24.54 3.65 19.85
CA SER A 131 25.80 4.37 19.73
C SER A 131 26.51 4.42 21.07
#